data_AF-A0A7J6X7H7-F1
#
_entry.id   AF-A0A7J6X7H7-F1
#
_cell.length_a   1.000
_cell.length_b   1.000
_cell.length_c   1.000
_cell.angle_alpha   90.00
_cell.angle_beta   90.00
_cell.angle_gamma   90.00
#
_symmetry.space_group_name_H-M   'P 1'
#
loop_
_entity.id
_entity.type
_entity.pdbx_description
1 polymer ?
#
loop_
_entity_poly.entity_id
_entity_poly.type
_entity_poly.pdbx_seq_one_letter_code
_entity_poly.pdbx_strand_id
1 'polypeptide(L)'
;MHIAVQATLLINIIFLIIPTNIIYADQTSASLDPNLAEAEKCQKIIKVRQDGGGDFKTVTEAVNSVPAGNKVRTILSIGPGVYKEKIKVDRSKPFITFYGEGMPKLTFDGTALKYKGSVYSASVIVESDYFMAANIIFENTAPEPDGKMKDAQAVAMRISGTVDFIFGRGKSFYTNTELHSVGKDSAVIVANAREKDDDDSAYVFVNCKVTGTGKIMLGRTWRDRARVVFAHTDMVANVNPAGWENNNSKLSNEHVFYGEYMNKGPGANTDKRASFAKNLTEEEAKPFIDSKSFIKTETWLLPPPKL
;
A
#
# COMPACT_ATOMS: atom_id res chain seq x y z
N MET A 1 -11.48 -1.11 27.77
CA MET A 1 -11.44 0.20 27.09
C MET A 1 -10.21 0.20 26.18
N HIS A 2 -10.37 -0.21 24.92
CA HIS A 2 -9.25 -0.40 23.99
C HIS A 2 -9.14 0.84 23.10
N ILE A 3 -8.07 1.61 23.28
CA ILE A 3 -7.74 2.75 22.41
C ILE A 3 -6.80 2.22 21.33
N ALA A 4 -7.33 2.05 20.12
CA ALA A 4 -6.56 1.63 18.94
C ALA A 4 -5.84 2.83 18.33
N VAL A 5 -4.52 2.72 18.10
CA VAL A 5 -3.76 3.69 17.30
C VAL A 5 -3.75 3.20 15.85
N GLN A 6 -4.59 3.84 15.04
CA GLN A 6 -4.73 3.63 13.59
C GLN A 6 -3.59 4.31 12.82
N ALA A 7 -2.94 3.59 11.89
CA ALA A 7 -1.96 4.15 10.95
C ALA A 7 -2.57 4.25 9.55
N THR A 8 -3.10 5.43 9.18
CA THR A 8 -3.72 5.62 7.85
C THR A 8 -2.69 5.56 6.74
N LEU A 9 -2.81 4.54 5.92
CA LEU A 9 -2.24 4.49 4.58
C LEU A 9 -3.33 4.85 3.56
N LEU A 10 -3.68 6.14 3.46
CA LEU A 10 -4.52 6.64 2.36
C LEU A 10 -3.64 6.67 1.12
N ILE A 11 -3.62 5.55 0.42
CA ILE A 11 -2.74 5.38 -0.71
C ILE A 11 -3.53 4.76 -1.87
N ASN A 12 -3.76 5.58 -2.90
CA ASN A 12 -3.99 5.16 -4.28
C ASN A 12 -2.65 4.90 -5.02
N ILE A 13 -1.57 4.62 -4.27
CA ILE A 13 -0.24 4.31 -4.81
C ILE A 13 -0.14 2.79 -4.91
N ILE A 14 -0.03 2.32 -6.15
CA ILE A 14 0.46 0.99 -6.44
C ILE A 14 1.98 1.06 -6.28
N PHE A 15 2.49 0.43 -5.23
CA PHE A 15 3.93 0.31 -5.01
C PHE A 15 4.46 -0.81 -5.90
N LEU A 16 5.38 -0.46 -6.78
CA LEU A 16 6.00 -1.40 -7.73
C LEU A 16 7.40 -1.75 -7.28
N ILE A 17 7.57 -2.95 -6.72
CA ILE A 17 8.75 -3.74 -7.10
C ILE A 17 8.54 -4.10 -8.56
N ILE A 18 9.57 -4.00 -9.40
CA ILE A 18 9.57 -4.51 -10.79
C ILE A 18 9.28 -6.01 -10.76
N PRO A 19 8.03 -6.46 -10.90
CA PRO A 19 7.78 -7.88 -10.85
C PRO A 19 7.86 -8.38 -12.29
N THR A 20 8.60 -9.45 -12.51
CA THR A 20 8.74 -10.05 -13.84
C THR A 20 7.41 -10.46 -14.49
N ASN A 21 6.30 -10.40 -13.74
CA ASN A 21 4.94 -10.78 -14.16
C ASN A 21 3.93 -9.62 -14.22
N ILE A 22 4.31 -8.35 -14.00
CA ILE A 22 3.42 -7.23 -14.34
C ILE A 22 3.64 -6.84 -15.79
N ILE A 23 2.54 -6.71 -16.53
CA ILE A 23 2.55 -6.15 -17.87
C ILE A 23 2.44 -4.63 -17.75
N TYR A 24 3.56 -3.98 -18.02
CA TYR A 24 3.65 -2.53 -18.14
C TYR A 24 2.96 -2.06 -19.42
N ALA A 25 2.42 -0.84 -19.38
CA ALA A 25 2.03 -0.14 -20.59
C ALA A 25 3.28 0.09 -21.46
N ASP A 26 3.15 -0.13 -22.76
CA ASP A 26 4.15 0.30 -23.74
C ASP A 26 4.06 1.83 -23.87
N GLN A 27 5.19 2.51 -23.67
CA GLN A 27 5.28 3.97 -23.77
C GLN A 27 4.89 4.50 -25.16
N THR A 28 4.92 3.64 -26.18
CA THR A 28 4.53 3.96 -27.56
C THR A 28 3.10 3.53 -27.90
N SER A 29 2.39 2.88 -26.98
CA SER A 29 1.03 2.42 -27.21
C SER A 29 0.05 3.58 -27.37
N ALA A 30 -0.82 3.49 -28.37
CA ALA A 30 -1.96 4.38 -28.54
C ALA A 30 -2.99 4.30 -27.38
N SER A 31 -2.88 3.28 -26.52
CA SER A 31 -3.75 3.09 -25.34
C SER A 31 -3.22 3.76 -24.06
N LEU A 32 -2.02 4.34 -24.07
CA LEU A 32 -1.47 5.03 -22.91
C LEU A 32 -2.26 6.31 -22.64
N ASP A 33 -2.53 6.63 -21.37
CA ASP A 33 -3.16 7.90 -21.00
C ASP A 33 -2.42 9.08 -21.65
N PRO A 34 -3.09 9.96 -22.42
CA PRO A 34 -2.43 11.02 -23.15
C PRO A 34 -1.66 12.02 -22.27
N ASN A 35 -2.14 12.30 -21.06
CA ASN A 35 -1.46 13.21 -20.14
C ASN A 35 -0.18 12.57 -19.60
N LEU A 36 -0.23 11.28 -19.30
CA LEU A 36 0.95 10.51 -18.93
C LEU A 36 1.95 10.43 -20.09
N ALA A 37 1.49 10.11 -21.31
CA ALA A 37 2.33 10.05 -22.49
C ALA A 37 3.08 11.38 -22.74
N GLU A 38 2.40 12.52 -22.57
CA GLU A 38 3.02 13.84 -22.67
C GLU A 38 4.04 14.09 -21.56
N ALA A 39 3.70 13.74 -20.31
CA ALA A 39 4.57 13.96 -19.17
C ALA A 39 5.89 13.17 -19.24
N GLU A 40 5.89 12.01 -19.88
CA GLU A 40 7.08 11.15 -20.02
C GLU A 40 8.03 11.60 -21.13
N LYS A 41 7.64 12.52 -22.03
CA LYS A 41 8.49 12.97 -23.15
C LYS A 41 9.77 13.67 -22.70
N CYS A 42 9.72 14.40 -21.58
CA CYS A 42 10.80 15.26 -21.12
C CYS A 42 11.05 15.11 -19.62
N GLN A 43 11.55 13.97 -19.16
CA GLN A 43 11.74 13.73 -17.71
C GLN A 43 12.71 14.75 -17.07
N LYS A 44 12.32 15.31 -15.92
CA LYS A 44 13.16 16.17 -15.09
C LYS A 44 13.68 15.40 -13.89
N ILE A 45 14.97 15.45 -13.61
CA ILE A 45 15.57 14.84 -12.41
C ILE A 45 15.92 15.94 -11.40
N ILE A 46 15.55 15.71 -10.14
CA ILE A 46 15.93 16.53 -8.98
C ILE A 46 16.68 15.62 -8.01
N LYS A 47 17.92 15.97 -7.67
CA LYS A 47 18.76 15.23 -6.73
C LYS A 47 18.54 15.73 -5.31
N VAL A 48 18.22 14.82 -4.40
CA VAL A 48 18.06 15.10 -2.97
C VAL A 48 19.18 14.38 -2.21
N ARG A 49 20.07 15.12 -1.56
CA ARG A 49 21.22 14.55 -0.82
C ARG A 49 21.44 15.31 0.49
N GLN A 50 21.46 14.59 1.62
CA GLN A 50 21.61 15.21 2.96
C GLN A 50 22.99 15.86 3.15
N ASP A 51 24.02 15.38 2.44
CA ASP A 51 25.39 15.92 2.45
C ASP A 51 25.53 17.26 1.69
N GLY A 52 24.50 17.70 0.97
CA GLY A 52 24.51 18.90 0.16
C GLY A 52 25.04 18.72 -1.27
N GLY A 53 25.35 17.48 -1.69
CA GLY A 53 25.78 17.15 -3.06
C GLY A 53 24.64 17.06 -4.10
N GLY A 54 23.42 17.43 -3.72
CA GLY A 54 22.23 17.44 -4.58
C GLY A 54 21.62 18.85 -4.71
N ASP A 55 20.54 18.95 -5.47
CA ASP A 55 19.76 20.19 -5.64
C ASP A 55 19.07 20.62 -4.33
N PHE A 56 18.67 19.64 -3.50
CA PHE A 56 18.05 19.87 -2.19
C PHE A 56 18.61 18.93 -1.12
N LYS A 57 18.53 19.36 0.15
CA LYS A 57 18.93 18.52 1.29
C LYS A 57 17.79 17.65 1.81
N THR A 58 16.56 18.09 1.60
CA THR A 58 15.34 17.44 2.11
C THR A 58 14.38 17.06 0.98
N VAL A 59 13.59 16.01 1.19
CA VAL A 59 12.55 15.59 0.25
C VAL A 59 11.43 16.62 0.21
N THR A 60 11.11 17.25 1.34
CA THR A 60 10.08 18.30 1.41
C THR A 60 10.43 19.51 0.54
N GLU A 61 11.67 20.00 0.58
CA GLU A 61 12.12 21.11 -0.29
C GLU A 61 12.02 20.73 -1.77
N ALA A 62 12.43 19.52 -2.13
CA ALA A 62 12.36 19.03 -3.49
C ALA A 62 10.90 18.95 -3.99
N VAL A 63 9.98 18.40 -3.19
CA VAL A 63 8.54 18.39 -3.50
C VAL A 63 7.99 19.81 -3.63
N ASN A 64 8.40 20.73 -2.74
CA ASN A 64 7.98 22.13 -2.78
C ASN A 64 8.43 22.86 -4.04
N SER A 65 9.60 22.51 -4.58
CA SER A 65 10.14 23.08 -5.81
C SER A 65 9.36 22.71 -7.08
N VAL A 66 8.58 21.62 -7.05
CA VAL A 66 7.73 21.22 -8.18
C VAL A 66 6.52 22.16 -8.26
N PRO A 67 6.25 22.81 -9.41
CA PRO A 67 5.15 23.75 -9.53
C PRO A 67 3.78 23.05 -9.47
N ALA A 68 2.76 23.79 -9.04
CA ALA A 68 1.37 23.36 -9.18
C ALA A 68 1.00 23.22 -10.67
N GLY A 69 0.20 22.23 -11.02
CA GLY A 69 -0.15 21.90 -12.40
C GLY A 69 1.02 21.32 -13.20
N ASN A 70 2.01 20.70 -12.53
CA ASN A 70 3.15 20.05 -13.19
C ASN A 70 2.68 19.12 -14.31
N LYS A 71 3.27 19.25 -15.50
CA LYS A 71 2.92 18.43 -16.68
C LYS A 71 4.04 17.49 -17.11
N VAL A 72 5.12 17.44 -16.34
CA VAL A 72 6.36 16.78 -16.73
C VAL A 72 6.75 15.79 -15.64
N ARG A 73 7.08 14.55 -16.01
CA ARG A 73 7.59 13.55 -15.06
C ARG A 73 8.79 14.11 -14.32
N THR A 74 8.62 14.39 -13.03
CA THR A 74 9.67 14.95 -12.17
C THR A 74 10.12 13.89 -11.19
N ILE A 75 11.33 13.38 -11.38
CA ILE A 75 11.92 12.29 -10.63
C ILE A 75 12.81 12.89 -9.54
N LEU A 76 12.41 12.71 -8.28
CA LEU A 76 13.22 13.00 -7.11
C LEU A 76 14.15 11.79 -6.89
N SER A 77 15.40 11.90 -7.36
CA SER A 77 16.46 10.96 -7.03
C SER A 77 16.91 11.25 -5.60
N ILE A 78 16.61 10.35 -4.67
CA ILE A 78 16.85 10.52 -3.23
C ILE A 78 18.04 9.66 -2.84
N GLY A 79 19.12 10.28 -2.35
CA GLY A 79 20.34 9.57 -1.95
C GLY A 79 20.15 8.70 -0.72
N PRO A 80 21.12 7.83 -0.39
CA PRO A 80 21.07 7.01 0.81
C PRO A 80 20.95 7.87 2.07
N GLY A 81 20.14 7.43 3.04
CA GLY A 81 20.00 8.14 4.30
C GLY A 81 18.67 7.91 5.01
N VAL A 82 18.52 8.56 6.15
CA VAL A 82 17.27 8.62 6.92
C VAL A 82 16.76 10.05 6.90
N TYR A 83 15.63 10.25 6.24
CA TYR A 83 14.95 11.52 6.08
C TYR A 83 13.79 11.59 7.07
N LYS A 84 14.03 12.21 8.23
CA LYS A 84 13.00 12.39 9.26
C LYS A 84 12.20 13.67 8.99
N GLU A 85 11.16 13.57 8.18
CA GLU A 85 10.33 14.71 7.75
C GLU A 85 8.87 14.31 7.53
N LYS A 86 7.97 15.28 7.69
CA LYS A 86 6.56 15.13 7.33
C LYS A 86 6.38 15.55 5.87
N ILE A 87 6.17 14.58 4.98
CA ILE A 87 6.14 14.83 3.54
C ILE A 87 4.69 14.81 3.05
N LYS A 88 4.29 15.83 2.27
CA LYS A 88 3.01 15.86 1.55
C LYS A 88 3.24 16.12 0.07
N VAL A 89 2.84 15.19 -0.78
CA VAL A 89 2.72 15.40 -2.23
C VAL A 89 1.27 15.78 -2.52
N ASP A 90 1.04 17.07 -2.67
CA ASP A 90 -0.29 17.64 -2.83
C ASP A 90 -0.93 17.28 -4.18
N ARG A 91 -2.27 17.24 -4.22
CA ARG A 91 -3.05 16.97 -5.44
C ARG A 91 -2.68 17.85 -6.62
N SER A 92 -2.26 19.09 -6.36
CA SER A 92 -1.85 20.03 -7.41
C SER A 92 -0.54 19.67 -8.12
N LYS A 93 0.21 18.65 -7.69
CA LYS A 93 1.57 18.35 -8.21
C LYS A 93 1.71 16.96 -8.85
N PRO A 94 0.98 16.65 -9.94
CA PRO A 94 0.99 15.30 -10.52
C PRO A 94 2.35 14.95 -11.15
N PHE A 95 2.53 13.68 -11.51
CA PHE A 95 3.71 13.13 -12.18
C PHE A 95 5.03 13.24 -11.39
N ILE A 96 4.95 13.26 -10.05
CA ILE A 96 6.12 13.17 -9.18
C ILE A 96 6.52 11.70 -8.97
N THR A 97 7.80 11.38 -9.12
CA THR A 97 8.35 10.07 -8.79
C THR A 97 9.37 10.20 -7.68
N PHE A 98 9.26 9.43 -6.60
CA PHE A 98 10.34 9.24 -5.64
C PHE A 98 11.17 8.03 -6.06
N TYR A 99 12.47 8.22 -6.33
CA TYR A 99 13.38 7.15 -6.70
C TYR A 99 14.55 7.13 -5.73
N GLY A 100 14.66 6.06 -4.94
CA GLY A 100 15.71 5.94 -3.95
C GLY A 100 16.99 5.30 -4.51
N GLU A 101 18.12 5.97 -4.29
CA GLU A 101 19.45 5.42 -4.47
C GLU A 101 19.88 4.78 -3.14
N GLY A 102 20.05 3.45 -3.14
CA GLY A 102 20.46 2.73 -1.93
C GLY A 102 19.36 2.61 -0.85
N MET A 103 18.07 2.56 -1.24
CA MET A 103 16.94 2.31 -0.34
C MET A 103 16.86 3.28 0.87
N PRO A 104 16.82 4.61 0.64
CA PRO A 104 16.66 5.56 1.73
C PRO A 104 15.34 5.39 2.46
N LYS A 105 15.33 5.85 3.70
CA LYS A 105 14.20 5.75 4.61
C LYS A 105 13.55 7.11 4.82
N LEU A 106 12.28 7.24 4.49
CA LEU A 106 11.45 8.40 4.77
C LEU A 106 10.61 8.09 6.02
N THR A 107 10.82 8.86 7.09
CA THR A 107 10.24 8.55 8.40
C THR A 107 9.70 9.77 9.12
N PHE A 108 8.68 9.55 9.96
CA PHE A 108 8.14 10.56 10.86
C PHE A 108 7.46 9.86 12.05
N ASP A 109 7.20 10.56 13.14
CA ASP A 109 6.63 10.01 14.40
C ASP A 109 5.23 10.58 14.69
N GLY A 110 4.42 10.74 13.65
CA GLY A 110 3.07 11.28 13.76
C GLY A 110 2.11 10.29 14.41
N THR A 111 1.34 10.75 15.40
CA THR A 111 0.27 9.97 16.06
C THR A 111 -1.11 10.55 15.75
N ALA A 112 -2.14 9.69 15.70
CA ALA A 112 -3.52 10.15 15.49
C ALA A 112 -3.99 11.15 16.56
N LEU A 113 -3.53 10.99 17.81
CA LEU A 113 -3.80 11.93 18.90
C LEU A 113 -3.23 13.32 18.61
N LYS A 114 -1.94 13.39 18.24
CA LYS A 114 -1.25 14.65 17.93
C LYS A 114 -1.81 15.35 16.71
N TYR A 115 -2.21 14.58 15.69
CA TYR A 115 -2.65 15.08 14.40
C TYR A 115 -4.18 15.10 14.22
N LYS A 116 -4.94 14.91 15.31
CA LYS A 116 -6.42 14.94 15.33
C LYS A 116 -7.05 14.03 14.26
N GLY A 117 -6.46 12.86 14.06
CA GLY A 117 -6.91 11.89 13.07
C GLY A 117 -5.78 11.08 12.46
N SER A 118 -6.14 9.89 12.02
CA SER A 118 -5.23 8.88 11.51
C SER A 118 -4.61 9.30 10.17
N VAL A 119 -5.39 9.99 9.31
CA VAL A 119 -4.97 10.53 8.01
C VAL A 119 -3.75 11.44 8.15
N TYR A 120 -3.87 12.45 9.03
CA TYR A 120 -2.84 13.47 9.19
C TYR A 120 -1.65 12.98 10.00
N SER A 121 -1.66 11.74 10.50
CA SER A 121 -0.54 11.15 11.23
C SER A 121 0.52 10.50 10.32
N ALA A 122 0.20 10.17 9.06
CA ALA A 122 1.07 9.44 8.13
C ALA A 122 2.40 10.15 7.79
N SER A 123 3.55 9.46 7.84
CA SER A 123 4.87 10.08 7.57
C SER A 123 4.96 10.73 6.18
N VAL A 124 4.37 10.07 5.19
CA VAL A 124 4.24 10.57 3.83
C VAL A 124 2.76 10.52 3.44
N ILE A 125 2.24 11.63 2.96
CA ILE A 125 0.88 11.79 2.44
C ILE A 125 0.98 12.07 0.95
N VAL A 126 0.31 11.26 0.12
CA VAL A 126 0.26 11.48 -1.33
C VAL A 126 -1.20 11.61 -1.75
N GLU A 127 -1.53 12.78 -2.29
CA GLU A 127 -2.87 13.11 -2.79
C GLU A 127 -2.85 13.36 -4.31
N SER A 128 -1.71 13.12 -4.95
CA SER A 128 -1.40 13.50 -6.32
C SER A 128 -1.54 12.36 -7.31
N ASP A 129 -1.99 12.70 -8.52
CA ASP A 129 -2.14 11.75 -9.61
C ASP A 129 -0.78 11.39 -10.22
N TYR A 130 -0.69 10.15 -10.74
CA TYR A 130 0.51 9.61 -11.38
C TYR A 130 1.77 9.61 -10.51
N PHE A 131 1.61 9.65 -9.18
CA PHE A 131 2.73 9.49 -8.26
C PHE A 131 3.32 8.07 -8.35
N MET A 132 4.65 7.98 -8.32
CA MET A 132 5.37 6.71 -8.24
C MET A 132 6.40 6.76 -7.11
N ALA A 133 6.65 5.62 -6.48
CA ALA A 133 7.79 5.45 -5.58
C ALA A 133 8.49 4.12 -5.88
N ALA A 134 9.81 4.15 -5.97
CA ALA A 134 10.63 2.97 -6.20
C ALA A 134 11.90 3.02 -5.32
N ASN A 135 12.34 1.85 -4.84
CA ASN A 135 13.54 1.68 -4.02
C ASN A 135 13.59 2.59 -2.78
N ILE A 136 12.48 2.71 -2.05
CA ILE A 136 12.37 3.58 -0.87
C ILE A 136 11.65 2.86 0.27
N ILE A 137 12.07 3.13 1.50
CA ILE A 137 11.38 2.70 2.71
C ILE A 137 10.51 3.85 3.23
N PHE A 138 9.21 3.61 3.38
CA PHE A 138 8.32 4.49 4.14
C PHE A 138 8.12 3.90 5.54
N GLU A 139 8.41 4.68 6.57
CA GLU A 139 8.31 4.24 7.96
C GLU A 139 7.54 5.27 8.79
N ASN A 140 6.71 4.81 9.72
CA ASN A 140 6.23 5.65 10.80
C ASN A 140 6.85 5.12 12.10
N THR A 141 7.64 5.96 12.76
CA THR A 141 8.38 5.63 14.01
C THR A 141 7.60 6.00 15.26
N ALA A 142 6.31 6.30 15.15
CA ALA A 142 5.42 6.42 16.30
C ALA A 142 5.60 5.20 17.21
N PRO A 143 5.80 5.39 18.53
CA PRO A 143 6.06 4.29 19.44
C PRO A 143 4.91 3.29 19.40
N GLU A 144 5.25 2.01 19.25
CA GLU A 144 4.36 0.91 19.55
C GLU A 144 3.97 0.98 21.03
N PRO A 145 2.71 0.70 21.43
CA PRO A 145 2.37 0.56 22.84
C PRO A 145 3.26 -0.50 23.50
N ASP A 146 3.89 -0.17 24.61
CA ASP A 146 5.12 -0.79 25.08
C ASP A 146 4.92 -2.09 25.89
N GLY A 147 5.80 -3.08 25.82
CA GLY A 147 7.06 -3.00 25.11
C GLY A 147 8.02 -4.15 25.40
N LYS A 148 9.30 -3.76 25.30
CA LYS A 148 10.53 -4.44 25.75
C LYS A 148 11.23 -5.37 24.73
N MET A 149 11.39 -4.88 23.49
CA MET A 149 12.04 -5.44 22.26
C MET A 149 13.35 -6.27 22.39
N LYS A 150 13.70 -7.08 21.36
CA LYS A 150 14.86 -6.82 20.44
C LYS A 150 15.08 -7.74 19.20
N ASP A 151 15.57 -7.10 18.12
CA ASP A 151 16.44 -7.49 16.97
C ASP A 151 15.99 -8.55 15.92
N ALA A 152 16.24 -8.47 14.61
CA ALA A 152 16.44 -7.43 13.59
C ALA A 152 16.80 -8.17 12.27
N GLN A 153 16.02 -8.08 11.17
CA GLN A 153 16.56 -8.36 9.83
C GLN A 153 15.65 -7.88 8.67
N ALA A 154 16.29 -7.57 7.54
CA ALA A 154 15.79 -6.82 6.38
C ALA A 154 15.09 -7.67 5.29
N VAL A 155 14.12 -7.07 4.59
CA VAL A 155 13.47 -7.58 3.36
C VAL A 155 13.12 -6.39 2.44
N ALA A 156 13.16 -6.62 1.12
CA ALA A 156 13.16 -5.61 0.06
C ALA A 156 11.88 -4.73 -0.06
N MET A 157 10.70 -5.22 0.34
CA MET A 157 9.51 -4.39 0.60
C MET A 157 8.56 -5.17 1.53
N ARG A 158 8.22 -4.57 2.67
CA ARG A 158 7.43 -5.17 3.74
C ARG A 158 6.42 -4.14 4.23
N ILE A 159 5.13 -4.44 4.08
CA ILE A 159 4.09 -3.67 4.77
C ILE A 159 3.93 -4.32 6.14
N SER A 160 4.31 -3.60 7.19
CA SER A 160 4.18 -4.05 8.56
C SER A 160 3.29 -3.15 9.37
N GLY A 161 2.50 -3.78 10.23
CA GLY A 161 1.76 -3.11 11.28
C GLY A 161 1.05 -4.13 12.15
N THR A 162 0.19 -3.62 13.01
CA THR A 162 -0.55 -4.41 14.00
C THR A 162 -2.01 -4.50 13.59
N VAL A 163 -2.79 -3.43 13.77
CA VAL A 163 -4.23 -3.41 13.50
C VAL A 163 -4.54 -2.49 12.33
N ASP A 164 -5.26 -3.01 11.34
CA ASP A 164 -5.68 -2.32 10.13
C ASP A 164 -4.52 -1.61 9.43
N PHE A 165 -3.40 -2.30 9.20
CA PHE A 165 -2.24 -1.64 8.63
C PHE A 165 -2.37 -1.35 7.13
N ILE A 166 -3.41 -1.86 6.48
CA ILE A 166 -3.92 -1.43 5.17
C ILE A 166 -5.40 -1.08 5.31
N PHE A 167 -5.79 0.18 5.12
CA PHE A 167 -7.19 0.58 5.20
C PHE A 167 -7.53 1.80 4.37
N GLY A 168 -8.82 2.02 4.16
CA GLY A 168 -9.33 3.11 3.34
C GLY A 168 -10.43 2.63 2.40
N ARG A 169 -10.79 3.51 1.46
CA ARG A 169 -11.77 3.24 0.39
C ARG A 169 -11.13 3.41 -0.99
N GLY A 170 -9.95 2.83 -1.14
CA GLY A 170 -9.19 2.85 -2.40
C GLY A 170 -9.44 1.61 -3.25
N LYS A 171 -9.01 1.68 -4.51
CA LYS A 171 -8.87 0.52 -5.39
C LYS A 171 -7.39 0.20 -5.50
N SER A 172 -6.94 -0.81 -4.76
CA SER A 172 -5.51 -1.09 -4.58
C SER A 172 -5.19 -2.53 -4.93
N PHE A 173 -4.12 -2.71 -5.69
CA PHE A 173 -3.60 -4.00 -6.10
C PHE A 173 -2.18 -4.16 -5.54
N TYR A 174 -2.01 -5.14 -4.67
CA TYR A 174 -0.74 -5.49 -4.05
C TYR A 174 -0.28 -6.79 -4.67
N THR A 175 0.93 -6.83 -5.22
CA THR A 175 1.47 -8.06 -5.79
C THR A 175 2.91 -8.29 -5.39
N ASN A 176 3.29 -9.57 -5.24
CA ASN A 176 4.63 -9.98 -4.84
C ASN A 176 5.14 -9.25 -3.57
N THR A 177 4.23 -9.01 -2.63
CA THR A 177 4.47 -8.22 -1.41
C THR A 177 4.44 -9.11 -0.17
N GLU A 178 5.35 -8.86 0.78
CA GLU A 178 5.26 -9.44 2.12
C GLU A 178 4.40 -8.53 3.03
N LEU A 179 3.33 -9.11 3.57
CA LEU A 179 2.43 -8.53 4.57
C LEU A 179 2.80 -9.15 5.91
N HIS A 180 3.62 -8.44 6.68
CA HIS A 180 4.24 -9.01 7.87
C HIS A 180 3.64 -8.42 9.14
N SER A 181 2.88 -9.25 9.85
CA SER A 181 2.34 -8.92 11.18
C SER A 181 3.46 -8.76 12.20
N VAL A 182 3.47 -7.64 12.91
CA VAL A 182 4.33 -7.44 14.09
C VAL A 182 3.54 -7.45 15.40
N GLY A 183 2.25 -7.80 15.34
CA GLY A 183 1.39 -7.88 16.53
C GLY A 183 1.85 -8.98 17.48
N LYS A 184 1.88 -8.68 18.77
CA LYS A 184 2.17 -9.67 19.83
C LYS A 184 0.96 -10.55 20.12
N ASP A 185 -0.20 -9.94 20.34
CA ASP A 185 -1.45 -10.65 20.67
C ASP A 185 -2.29 -10.93 19.43
N SER A 186 -2.60 -9.89 18.67
CA SER A 186 -3.44 -9.96 17.47
C SER A 186 -2.99 -8.94 16.44
N ALA A 187 -3.23 -9.24 15.17
CA ALA A 187 -3.04 -8.34 14.06
C ALA A 187 -4.18 -8.46 13.06
N VAL A 188 -4.51 -7.37 12.39
CA VAL A 188 -5.49 -7.32 11.31
C VAL A 188 -4.82 -6.69 10.11
N ILE A 189 -4.72 -7.43 9.02
CA ILE A 189 -4.00 -6.96 7.83
C ILE A 189 -4.75 -5.82 7.17
N VAL A 190 -6.05 -6.00 6.92
CA VAL A 190 -6.81 -5.08 6.08
C VAL A 190 -8.20 -4.72 6.61
N ALA A 191 -8.58 -3.46 6.41
CA ALA A 191 -9.90 -2.92 6.72
C ALA A 191 -10.39 -2.03 5.57
N ASN A 192 -11.20 -2.58 4.68
CA ASN A 192 -11.74 -1.86 3.53
C ASN A 192 -13.03 -1.10 3.92
N ALA A 193 -13.14 0.16 3.48
CA ALA A 193 -14.22 1.10 3.84
C ALA A 193 -15.26 1.30 2.73
N ARG A 194 -15.44 0.32 1.85
CA ARG A 194 -16.47 0.38 0.81
C ARG A 194 -17.88 0.38 1.43
N GLU A 195 -18.73 1.29 0.97
CA GLU A 195 -20.09 1.53 1.52
C GLU A 195 -21.22 1.37 0.49
N LYS A 196 -20.92 1.37 -0.81
CA LYS A 196 -21.94 1.31 -1.87
C LYS A 196 -21.66 0.20 -2.88
N ASP A 197 -22.72 -0.33 -3.50
CA ASP A 197 -22.58 -1.39 -4.50
C ASP A 197 -21.94 -0.92 -5.80
N ASP A 198 -22.22 0.33 -6.18
CA ASP A 198 -21.65 0.99 -7.36
C ASP A 198 -20.21 1.50 -7.15
N ASP A 199 -19.67 1.40 -5.93
CA ASP A 199 -18.29 1.72 -5.62
C ASP A 199 -17.36 0.60 -6.10
N ASP A 200 -16.40 0.93 -6.97
CA ASP A 200 -15.45 -0.02 -7.55
C ASP A 200 -14.20 -0.25 -6.66
N SER A 201 -14.14 0.33 -5.46
CA SER A 201 -13.07 0.12 -4.48
C SER A 201 -12.95 -1.35 -4.04
N ALA A 202 -11.72 -1.79 -3.85
CA ALA A 202 -11.35 -3.12 -3.41
C ALA A 202 -9.87 -3.16 -3.08
N TYR A 203 -9.49 -4.03 -2.15
CA TYR A 203 -8.09 -4.34 -1.88
C TYR A 203 -7.78 -5.78 -2.29
N VAL A 204 -6.89 -5.92 -3.27
CA VAL A 204 -6.55 -7.22 -3.87
C VAL A 204 -5.07 -7.51 -3.62
N PHE A 205 -4.78 -8.69 -3.11
CA PHE A 205 -3.44 -9.18 -2.81
C PHE A 205 -3.17 -10.43 -3.66
N VAL A 206 -2.21 -10.38 -4.58
CA VAL A 206 -1.92 -11.46 -5.54
C VAL A 206 -0.46 -11.87 -5.47
N ASN A 207 -0.16 -13.17 -5.32
CA ASN A 207 1.22 -13.67 -5.18
C ASN A 207 1.95 -13.06 -3.98
N CYS A 208 1.21 -12.72 -2.92
CA CYS A 208 1.76 -12.12 -1.71
C CYS A 208 2.23 -13.21 -0.73
N LYS A 209 2.83 -12.76 0.37
CA LYS A 209 3.10 -13.60 1.54
C LYS A 209 2.54 -12.92 2.79
N VAL A 210 1.78 -13.66 3.57
CA VAL A 210 1.38 -13.27 4.93
C VAL A 210 2.31 -13.97 5.90
N THR A 211 3.04 -13.18 6.68
CA THR A 211 4.08 -13.63 7.61
C THR A 211 3.95 -12.92 8.96
N GLY A 212 4.80 -13.30 9.91
CA GLY A 212 4.93 -12.61 11.19
C GLY A 212 4.26 -13.31 12.36
N THR A 213 3.97 -12.55 13.42
CA THR A 213 3.58 -13.08 14.74
C THR A 213 2.16 -12.69 15.15
N GLY A 214 1.73 -13.18 16.32
CA GLY A 214 0.40 -12.92 16.88
C GLY A 214 -0.70 -13.72 16.19
N LYS A 215 -1.95 -13.48 16.59
CA LYS A 215 -3.14 -14.01 15.92
C LYS A 215 -3.46 -13.12 14.72
N ILE A 216 -3.23 -13.60 13.50
CA ILE A 216 -3.38 -12.78 12.29
C ILE A 216 -4.79 -12.98 11.71
N MET A 217 -5.56 -11.89 11.64
CA MET A 217 -6.78 -11.81 10.82
C MET A 217 -6.42 -11.24 9.45
N LEU A 218 -6.86 -11.90 8.38
CA LEU A 218 -6.74 -11.41 7.01
C LEU A 218 -7.44 -10.06 6.84
N GLY A 219 -8.59 -9.86 7.48
CA GLY A 219 -9.25 -8.56 7.51
C GLY A 219 -10.46 -8.48 8.43
N ARG A 220 -11.01 -7.26 8.54
CA ARG A 220 -12.23 -6.99 9.30
C ARG A 220 -13.17 -5.97 8.66
N THR A 221 -14.44 -6.06 9.03
CA THR A 221 -15.51 -5.17 8.55
C THR A 221 -15.39 -3.75 9.10
N TRP A 222 -14.78 -2.85 8.33
CA TRP A 222 -14.85 -1.43 8.66
C TRP A 222 -16.18 -0.80 8.20
N ARG A 223 -16.68 -1.23 7.04
CA ARG A 223 -17.97 -0.83 6.46
C ARG A 223 -18.74 -2.06 5.95
N ASP A 224 -20.04 -1.90 5.73
CA ASP A 224 -21.01 -2.97 5.41
C ASP A 224 -20.82 -3.61 4.03
N ARG A 225 -20.07 -2.97 3.12
CA ARG A 225 -19.79 -3.47 1.77
C ARG A 225 -18.31 -3.66 1.48
N ALA A 226 -17.50 -3.84 2.52
CA ALA A 226 -16.06 -4.05 2.44
C ALA A 226 -15.71 -5.15 1.42
N ARG A 227 -14.73 -4.88 0.55
CA ARG A 227 -14.30 -5.81 -0.51
C ARG A 227 -12.79 -6.04 -0.51
N VAL A 228 -12.40 -7.28 -0.26
CA VAL A 228 -11.00 -7.71 -0.13
C VAL A 228 -10.82 -9.09 -0.78
N VAL A 229 -9.73 -9.28 -1.52
CA VAL A 229 -9.37 -10.57 -2.12
C VAL A 229 -7.91 -10.91 -1.84
N PHE A 230 -7.64 -12.12 -1.35
CA PHE A 230 -6.31 -12.73 -1.30
C PHE A 230 -6.23 -13.88 -2.29
N ALA A 231 -5.30 -13.80 -3.24
CA ALA A 231 -5.10 -14.83 -4.25
C ALA A 231 -3.63 -15.27 -4.34
N HIS A 232 -3.39 -16.56 -4.55
CA HIS A 232 -2.05 -17.14 -4.69
C HIS A 232 -1.09 -16.73 -3.56
N THR A 233 -1.62 -16.50 -2.36
CA THR A 233 -0.87 -15.94 -1.24
C THR A 233 -0.40 -17.06 -0.31
N ASP A 234 0.88 -17.03 0.05
CA ASP A 234 1.44 -17.91 1.07
C ASP A 234 1.06 -17.41 2.47
N MET A 235 0.49 -18.26 3.32
CA MET A 235 0.00 -17.88 4.66
C MET A 235 0.65 -18.71 5.77
N VAL A 236 1.32 -18.04 6.73
CA VAL A 236 1.86 -18.67 7.94
C VAL A 236 0.76 -19.21 8.85
N ALA A 237 1.12 -20.16 9.73
CA ALA A 237 0.18 -20.84 10.63
C ALA A 237 -0.51 -19.91 11.63
N ASN A 238 0.05 -18.71 11.83
CA ASN A 238 -0.49 -17.66 12.67
C ASN A 238 -1.78 -17.02 12.13
N VAL A 239 -2.12 -17.23 10.85
CA VAL A 239 -3.42 -16.81 10.30
C VAL A 239 -4.52 -17.58 11.03
N ASN A 240 -5.43 -16.83 11.64
CA ASN A 240 -6.50 -17.42 12.41
C ASN A 240 -7.40 -18.27 11.53
N PRO A 241 -7.88 -19.45 11.99
CA PRO A 241 -8.78 -20.28 11.20
C PRO A 241 -10.02 -19.55 10.68
N ALA A 242 -10.59 -18.61 11.46
CA ALA A 242 -11.71 -17.78 11.01
C ALA A 242 -11.34 -16.86 9.85
N GLY A 243 -10.07 -16.42 9.77
CA GLY A 243 -9.48 -15.56 8.74
C GLY A 243 -10.01 -14.12 8.75
N TRP A 244 -11.31 -13.96 8.90
CA TRP A 244 -12.05 -12.70 8.77
C TRP A 244 -12.88 -12.47 10.03
N GLU A 245 -12.98 -11.22 10.47
CA GLU A 245 -13.82 -10.86 11.61
C GLU A 245 -14.82 -9.76 11.25
N ASN A 246 -15.97 -9.80 11.92
CA ASN A 246 -16.82 -8.64 12.05
C ASN A 246 -16.60 -8.02 13.44
N ASN A 247 -15.95 -6.85 13.48
CA ASN A 247 -15.64 -6.14 14.72
C ASN A 247 -16.71 -5.09 15.09
N ASN A 248 -17.79 -4.97 14.31
CA ASN A 248 -18.90 -4.08 14.58
C ASN A 248 -20.22 -4.83 14.39
N SER A 249 -20.79 -5.31 15.49
CA SER A 249 -22.03 -6.10 15.51
C SER A 249 -23.26 -5.40 14.91
N LYS A 250 -23.18 -4.10 14.61
CA LYS A 250 -24.24 -3.35 13.93
C LYS A 250 -24.17 -3.45 12.40
N LEU A 251 -23.05 -3.89 11.84
CA LEU A 251 -22.87 -4.05 10.40
C LEU A 251 -23.29 -5.46 9.97
N SER A 252 -24.07 -5.52 8.89
CA SER A 252 -24.42 -6.79 8.24
C SER A 252 -23.18 -7.41 7.58
N ASN A 253 -23.11 -8.75 7.61
CA ASN A 253 -22.12 -9.52 6.84
C ASN A 253 -22.64 -9.90 5.44
N GLU A 254 -23.86 -9.52 5.09
CA GLU A 254 -24.52 -9.95 3.85
C GLU A 254 -23.85 -9.40 2.58
N HIS A 255 -23.34 -8.17 2.66
CA HIS A 255 -22.83 -7.43 1.50
C HIS A 255 -21.31 -7.31 1.46
N VAL A 256 -20.60 -7.88 2.43
CA VAL A 256 -19.14 -7.92 2.39
C VAL A 256 -18.67 -8.95 1.36
N PHE A 257 -17.54 -8.68 0.73
CA PHE A 257 -16.90 -9.59 -0.21
C PHE A 257 -15.49 -9.87 0.26
N TYR A 258 -15.31 -10.97 0.99
CA TYR A 258 -14.01 -11.46 1.44
C TYR A 258 -13.66 -12.75 0.73
N GLY A 259 -12.83 -12.63 -0.29
CA GLY A 259 -12.47 -13.73 -1.18
C GLY A 259 -11.07 -14.27 -0.93
N GLU A 260 -10.95 -15.60 -0.98
CA GLU A 260 -9.68 -16.32 -1.00
C GLU A 260 -9.61 -17.21 -2.25
N TYR A 261 -8.51 -17.19 -3.00
CA TYR A 261 -8.32 -18.00 -4.20
C TYR A 261 -6.93 -18.62 -4.27
N MET A 262 -6.84 -19.96 -4.27
CA MET A 262 -5.57 -20.70 -4.38
C MET A 262 -4.46 -20.21 -3.43
N ASN A 263 -4.83 -19.79 -2.22
CA ASN A 263 -3.87 -19.50 -1.16
C ASN A 263 -3.26 -20.82 -0.66
N LYS A 264 -2.02 -20.76 -0.18
CA LYS A 264 -1.29 -21.96 0.25
C LYS A 264 -0.52 -21.71 1.55
N GLY A 265 -0.01 -22.78 2.15
CA GLY A 265 0.66 -22.73 3.45
C GLY A 265 -0.29 -23.04 4.62
N PRO A 266 0.27 -23.20 5.83
CA PRO A 266 -0.47 -23.71 6.99
C PRO A 266 -1.63 -22.81 7.45
N GLY A 267 -1.59 -21.50 7.15
CA GLY A 267 -2.67 -20.56 7.45
C GLY A 267 -3.80 -20.50 6.43
N ALA A 268 -3.66 -21.18 5.28
CA ALA A 268 -4.58 -21.05 4.15
C ALA A 268 -5.77 -22.02 4.17
N ASN A 269 -5.88 -22.90 5.18
CA ASN A 269 -7.03 -23.81 5.28
C ASN A 269 -8.33 -23.00 5.51
N THR A 270 -9.30 -23.17 4.61
CA THR A 270 -10.57 -22.45 4.60
C THR A 270 -11.73 -23.12 5.36
N ASP A 271 -11.57 -24.36 5.85
CA ASP A 271 -12.63 -25.20 6.47
C ASP A 271 -13.31 -24.52 7.68
N LYS A 272 -12.59 -23.63 8.35
CA LYS A 272 -13.03 -22.94 9.57
C LYS A 272 -13.17 -21.43 9.39
N ARG A 273 -13.14 -20.95 8.15
CA ARG A 273 -13.31 -19.51 7.86
C ARG A 273 -14.67 -19.04 8.35
N ALA A 274 -14.74 -17.75 8.65
CA ALA A 274 -16.00 -17.10 8.96
C ALA A 274 -17.02 -17.39 7.83
N SER A 275 -18.28 -17.62 8.18
CA SER A 275 -19.30 -18.10 7.24
C SER A 275 -19.59 -17.16 6.08
N PHE A 276 -19.20 -15.89 6.19
CA PHE A 276 -19.31 -14.85 5.15
C PHE A 276 -18.07 -14.72 4.26
N ALA A 277 -17.00 -15.48 4.55
CA ALA A 277 -15.84 -15.59 3.67
C ALA A 277 -16.16 -16.51 2.48
N LYS A 278 -15.51 -16.24 1.35
CA LYS A 278 -15.73 -16.95 0.09
C LYS A 278 -14.44 -17.62 -0.36
N ASN A 279 -14.51 -18.93 -0.56
CA ASN A 279 -13.49 -19.64 -1.34
C ASN A 279 -13.87 -19.49 -2.81
N LEU A 280 -13.13 -18.67 -3.55
CA LEU A 280 -13.50 -18.27 -4.90
C LEU A 280 -13.19 -19.39 -5.89
N THR A 281 -14.03 -19.51 -6.91
CA THR A 281 -13.69 -20.18 -8.16
C THR A 281 -12.74 -19.32 -9.00
N GLU A 282 -12.13 -19.90 -10.02
CA GLU A 282 -11.30 -19.15 -10.98
C GLU A 282 -12.09 -18.01 -11.64
N GLU A 283 -13.32 -18.27 -12.07
CA GLU A 283 -14.18 -17.27 -12.72
C GLU A 283 -14.56 -16.12 -11.78
N GLU A 284 -14.76 -16.39 -10.49
CA GLU A 284 -15.01 -15.35 -9.49
C GLU A 284 -13.75 -14.54 -9.13
N ALA A 285 -12.57 -15.17 -9.17
CA ALA A 285 -11.31 -14.53 -8.84
C ALA A 285 -10.75 -13.69 -10.00
N LYS A 286 -10.93 -14.14 -11.24
CA LYS A 286 -10.38 -13.55 -12.47
C LYS A 286 -10.55 -12.02 -12.59
N PRO A 287 -11.70 -11.41 -12.29
CA PRO A 287 -11.88 -9.96 -12.38
C PRO A 287 -11.00 -9.16 -11.40
N PHE A 288 -10.50 -9.80 -10.34
CA PHE A 288 -9.69 -9.17 -9.30
C PHE A 288 -8.20 -9.43 -9.54
N ILE A 289 -7.82 -10.65 -9.90
CA ILE A 289 -6.42 -11.10 -9.86
C ILE A 289 -5.61 -10.71 -11.10
N ASP A 290 -6.27 -10.41 -12.23
CA ASP A 290 -5.62 -9.84 -13.40
C ASP A 290 -5.51 -8.32 -13.27
N SER A 291 -4.29 -7.81 -13.16
CA SER A 291 -4.03 -6.38 -13.01
C SER A 291 -4.53 -5.57 -14.20
N LYS A 292 -4.56 -6.14 -15.41
CA LYS A 292 -5.08 -5.46 -16.61
C LYS A 292 -6.58 -5.23 -16.48
N SER A 293 -7.32 -6.28 -16.14
CA SER A 293 -8.77 -6.17 -15.95
C SER A 293 -9.14 -5.31 -14.73
N PHE A 294 -8.42 -5.48 -13.61
CA PHE A 294 -8.79 -4.86 -12.34
C PHE A 294 -8.43 -3.37 -12.26
N ILE A 295 -7.18 -3.01 -12.56
CA ILE A 295 -6.65 -1.64 -12.46
C ILE A 295 -6.15 -1.07 -13.80
N LYS A 296 -6.35 -1.76 -14.93
CA LYS A 296 -6.01 -1.26 -16.27
C LYS A 296 -4.53 -0.89 -16.41
N THR A 297 -3.62 -1.74 -15.89
CA THR A 297 -2.18 -1.44 -15.90
C THR A 297 -1.64 -1.06 -17.27
N GLU A 298 -2.16 -1.65 -18.34
CA GLU A 298 -1.76 -1.37 -19.72
C GLU A 298 -2.07 0.04 -20.23
N THR A 299 -2.85 0.85 -19.50
CA THR A 299 -3.18 2.22 -19.90
C THR A 299 -2.40 3.29 -19.15
N TRP A 300 -1.70 2.96 -18.06
CA TRP A 300 -1.06 3.98 -17.22
C TRP A 300 0.16 3.52 -16.42
N LEU A 301 0.40 2.22 -16.29
CA LEU A 301 1.48 1.71 -15.46
C LEU A 301 2.77 1.56 -16.26
N LEU A 302 3.74 2.43 -16.00
CA LEU A 302 5.05 2.41 -16.65
C LEU A 302 6.13 1.74 -15.77
N PRO A 303 7.19 1.17 -16.37
CA PRO A 303 8.32 0.66 -15.60
C PRO A 303 8.99 1.79 -14.81
N PRO A 304 9.64 1.50 -13.67
CA PRO A 304 10.40 2.50 -12.95
C PRO A 304 11.44 3.19 -13.86
N PRO A 305 11.69 4.50 -13.66
CA PRO A 305 12.71 5.20 -14.43
C PRO A 305 14.08 4.52 -14.33
N LYS A 306 14.81 4.49 -15.45
CA LYS A 306 16.22 4.11 -15.47
C LYS A 306 17.03 5.39 -15.35
N LEU A 307 17.59 5.64 -14.16
CA LEU A 307 18.47 6.78 -13.87
C LEU A 307 19.94 6.42 -14.08
#